data_AF-A0A0N0DU32-F1
#
_entry.id   AF-A0A0N0DU32-F1
#
_cell.length_a   1.000
_cell.length_b   1.000
_cell.length_c   1.000
_cell.angle_alpha   90.00
_cell.angle_beta   90.00
_cell.angle_gamma   90.00
#
_symmetry.space_group_name_H-M   'P 1'
#
loop_
_entity.id
_entity.type
_entity.pdbx_description
1 polymer ?
#
loop_
_entity_poly.entity_id
_entity_poly.type
_entity_poly.pdbx_seq_one_letter_code
_entity_poly.pdbx_strand_id
1 'polypeptide(L)'
;MFAARRSAVLLQAATPGKVIHYTPGSFNLVPKKYTVGKRIAVRSYLDRNRTELSDRTYMPQKYWFRAYDQQEDRFQREHERLSYRFYNMETKMIWKVFDTPELVGMLLHDATIQGNRDLYSKDFLDAALHYTREARYWRCIGITKPFYDKNTLRAHCWEDNGLQVGTLVVSQAMRHALMDLERAVRRKELGLEPNYLWDRWGPIGFIDGARADYLPRFEHNPFVDPDGVDVTELDVLPFNTHEQIKERYSEFIEPDTTPFADVFLSPGHGSLTTLADIPNKEVAGLYTELKMKAGTPVAHDAVELTPADVRAMFYLSADPRWRALAEDKTSWEEVTDALHPVQAELDEKIDAARLLQNTRHSPERVRAFFEEKCGFHDFMYTPDKTITAAVLCYLTDLRRICVETTWGADLARCLTDVERLQVMGRDAFVVYRHIEDAILDKKRRLWASRFAGEAHEESTLDYLLENFGRRTERPRNVGTSGVEFDREQEPIGRQVQRRVLDADKANKLAEMRRSRGKMWSKKTSVFDALHEKQLQNFSYGVR
;
A
#
# COMPACT_ATOMS: atom_id res chain seq x y z
N MET A 1 57.40 36.37 -45.43
CA MET A 1 57.59 37.62 -44.66
C MET A 1 56.25 38.08 -44.12
N PHE A 2 56.04 37.94 -42.82
CA PHE A 2 55.25 38.85 -41.96
C PHE A 2 55.61 38.46 -40.52
N ALA A 3 56.45 39.27 -39.90
CA ALA A 3 56.89 39.11 -38.53
C ALA A 3 55.82 39.71 -37.60
N ALA A 4 55.19 38.87 -36.78
CA ALA A 4 54.44 39.32 -35.61
C ALA A 4 55.08 38.70 -34.37
N ARG A 5 55.71 39.57 -33.59
CA ARG A 5 56.43 39.31 -32.34
C ARG A 5 55.54 38.51 -31.38
N ARG A 6 55.96 37.30 -31.01
CA ARG A 6 55.45 36.64 -29.81
C ARG A 6 56.08 37.32 -28.61
N SER A 7 55.33 38.22 -28.00
CA SER A 7 55.58 38.75 -26.67
C SER A 7 55.81 37.59 -25.72
N ALA A 8 57.00 37.55 -25.11
CA ALA A 8 57.27 36.68 -23.98
C ALA A 8 56.26 37.03 -22.88
N VAL A 9 55.36 36.10 -22.55
CA VAL A 9 54.58 36.18 -21.31
C VAL A 9 55.57 35.89 -20.18
N LEU A 10 56.18 36.97 -19.68
CA LEU A 10 56.86 36.99 -18.39
C LEU A 10 55.80 36.75 -17.31
N LEU A 11 55.65 35.49 -16.90
CA LEU A 11 55.13 35.19 -15.58
C LEU A 11 56.16 35.72 -14.58
N GLN A 12 55.89 36.91 -14.03
CA GLN A 12 56.56 37.42 -12.85
C GLN A 12 56.28 36.46 -11.68
N ALA A 13 57.15 35.46 -11.52
CA ALA A 13 57.32 34.80 -10.24
C ALA A 13 58.01 35.80 -9.31
N ALA A 14 57.23 36.39 -8.40
CA ALA A 14 57.73 37.19 -7.30
C ALA A 14 58.52 36.30 -6.33
N THR A 15 59.79 36.05 -6.64
CA THR A 15 60.91 35.81 -5.70
C THR A 15 62.21 35.65 -6.51
N PRO A 16 63.19 36.55 -6.35
CA PRO A 16 64.46 36.45 -7.08
C PRO A 16 65.24 35.23 -6.57
N GLY A 17 65.61 34.31 -7.48
CA GLY A 17 66.50 33.18 -7.19
C GLY A 17 65.88 31.77 -7.19
N LYS A 18 64.56 31.63 -7.38
CA LYS A 18 63.94 30.29 -7.51
C LYS A 18 63.81 29.87 -8.97
N VAL A 19 64.62 28.91 -9.40
CA VAL A 19 64.44 28.24 -10.69
C VAL A 19 63.26 27.28 -10.57
N ILE A 20 62.14 27.59 -11.22
CA ILE A 20 60.99 26.69 -11.29
C ILE A 20 61.20 25.77 -12.49
N HIS A 21 61.52 24.49 -12.22
CA HIS A 21 61.67 23.49 -13.27
C HIS A 21 60.29 23.08 -13.80
N TYR A 22 59.97 23.52 -15.01
CA TYR A 22 58.78 23.08 -15.75
C TYR A 22 59.19 22.17 -16.91
N THR A 23 58.72 20.93 -16.91
CA THR A 23 58.86 20.02 -18.07
C THR A 23 57.71 20.27 -19.04
N PRO A 24 57.97 20.62 -20.32
CA PRO A 24 56.91 20.79 -21.31
C PRO A 24 56.00 19.55 -21.39
N GLY A 25 54.69 19.76 -21.21
CA GLY A 25 53.67 18.68 -21.24
C GLY A 25 53.36 18.03 -19.89
N SER A 26 54.06 18.40 -18.81
CA SER A 26 53.78 17.91 -17.44
C SER A 26 52.48 18.46 -16.84
N PHE A 27 52.04 19.64 -17.27
CA PHE A 27 50.80 20.27 -16.84
C PHE A 27 49.80 20.36 -18.00
N ASN A 28 48.57 19.88 -17.80
CA ASN A 28 47.45 20.03 -18.73
C ASN A 28 46.28 20.71 -17.99
N LEU A 29 45.77 21.82 -18.54
CA LEU A 29 44.64 22.61 -17.99
C LEU A 29 43.36 21.78 -17.81
N VAL A 30 43.15 20.82 -18.70
CA VAL A 30 42.14 19.77 -18.55
C VAL A 30 42.91 18.49 -18.25
N PRO A 31 42.79 17.90 -17.05
CA PRO A 31 43.47 16.63 -16.76
C PRO A 31 43.04 15.60 -17.80
N LYS A 32 43.99 14.87 -18.40
CA LYS A 32 43.68 13.80 -19.34
C LYS A 32 42.79 12.78 -18.62
N LYS A 33 41.49 12.73 -18.94
CA LYS A 33 40.64 11.60 -18.57
C LYS A 33 41.34 10.35 -19.06
N TYR A 34 41.65 9.41 -18.17
CA TYR A 34 42.43 8.20 -18.46
C TYR A 34 41.92 7.57 -19.77
N THR A 35 42.72 7.57 -20.84
CA THR A 35 42.30 7.03 -22.14
C THR A 35 42.95 5.68 -22.36
N VAL A 36 42.16 4.63 -22.57
CA VAL A 36 42.64 3.33 -23.05
C VAL A 36 42.36 3.29 -24.56
N GLY A 37 43.38 3.06 -25.39
CA GLY A 37 43.21 2.92 -26.85
C GLY A 37 42.65 4.17 -27.56
N LYS A 38 43.11 5.38 -27.20
CA LYS A 38 42.71 6.67 -27.82
C LYS A 38 41.22 7.06 -27.69
N ARG A 39 40.41 6.34 -26.90
CA ARG A 39 39.05 6.76 -26.54
C ARG A 39 39.03 7.34 -25.12
N ILE A 40 38.26 8.42 -24.91
CA ILE A 40 38.01 8.99 -23.59
C ILE A 40 37.30 7.90 -22.78
N ALA A 41 37.98 7.29 -21.80
CA ALA A 41 37.27 6.51 -20.82
C ALA A 41 36.59 7.53 -19.89
N VAL A 42 35.37 7.92 -20.24
CA VAL A 42 34.42 8.36 -19.21
C VAL A 42 34.19 7.09 -18.41
N ARG A 43 35.05 6.86 -17.40
CA ARG A 43 34.80 5.86 -16.37
C ARG A 43 33.57 6.35 -15.62
N SER A 44 32.40 6.04 -16.16
CA SER A 44 31.19 6.07 -15.37
C SER A 44 31.46 5.10 -14.21
N TYR A 45 31.14 5.50 -13.00
CA TYR A 45 31.25 4.61 -11.83
C TYR A 45 30.35 3.36 -11.99
N LEU A 46 29.55 3.29 -13.06
CA LEU A 46 28.60 2.25 -13.41
C LEU A 46 29.16 1.15 -14.33
N ASP A 47 30.24 1.40 -15.07
CA ASP A 47 30.76 0.44 -16.07
C ASP A 47 31.70 -0.63 -15.49
N ARG A 48 32.06 -0.57 -14.20
CA ARG A 48 33.08 -1.49 -13.66
C ARG A 48 32.58 -2.90 -13.36
N ASN A 49 31.27 -3.13 -13.24
CA ASN A 49 30.71 -4.44 -12.87
C ASN A 49 29.41 -4.79 -13.62
N ARG A 50 29.17 -4.22 -14.81
CA ARG A 50 28.05 -4.69 -15.63
C ARG A 50 28.43 -5.97 -16.36
N THR A 51 28.22 -7.11 -15.71
CA THR A 51 28.12 -8.40 -16.40
C THR A 51 26.86 -8.43 -17.25
N GLU A 52 26.76 -9.27 -18.27
CA GLU A 52 25.52 -9.43 -19.06
C GLU A 52 24.30 -9.80 -18.19
N LEU A 53 24.54 -10.37 -17.00
CA LEU A 53 23.55 -10.60 -15.95
C LEU A 53 22.98 -9.30 -15.35
N SER A 54 23.76 -8.21 -15.28
CA SER A 54 23.31 -6.92 -14.75
C SER A 54 22.28 -6.19 -15.62
N ASP A 55 22.23 -6.50 -16.92
CA ASP A 55 21.17 -6.01 -17.81
C ASP A 55 19.88 -6.83 -17.68
N ARG A 56 19.95 -8.01 -17.06
CA ARG A 56 18.80 -8.86 -16.71
C ARG A 56 18.26 -8.62 -15.30
N THR A 57 18.96 -7.85 -14.46
CA THR A 57 18.55 -7.57 -13.08
C THR A 57 17.99 -6.16 -12.91
N TYR A 58 17.05 -6.00 -11.97
CA TYR A 58 16.46 -4.70 -11.67
C TYR A 58 17.40 -3.87 -10.78
N MET A 59 17.84 -2.70 -11.25
CA MET A 59 18.63 -1.74 -10.48
C MET A 59 18.07 -0.32 -10.62
N PRO A 60 17.52 0.29 -9.55
CA PRO A 60 17.03 1.66 -9.61
C PRO A 60 18.18 2.66 -9.75
N GLN A 61 17.99 3.73 -10.55
CA GLN A 61 19.06 4.72 -10.83
C GLN A 61 19.29 5.69 -9.66
N LYS A 62 18.21 6.24 -9.08
CA LYS A 62 18.25 7.21 -7.98
C LYS A 62 16.86 7.36 -7.34
N TYR A 63 16.83 7.51 -6.02
CA TYR A 63 15.65 7.96 -5.27
C TYR A 63 15.91 9.31 -4.60
N TRP A 64 14.86 10.10 -4.46
CA TRP A 64 14.91 11.40 -3.77
C TRP A 64 14.10 11.32 -2.49
N PHE A 65 14.72 11.71 -1.38
CA PHE A 65 14.07 11.77 -0.07
C PHE A 65 13.87 13.23 0.32
N ARG A 66 12.69 13.55 0.85
CA ARG A 66 12.40 14.86 1.43
C ARG A 66 12.46 14.73 2.94
N ALA A 67 13.03 15.73 3.61
CA ALA A 67 12.99 15.79 5.06
C ALA A 67 11.55 15.94 5.56
N TYR A 68 11.26 15.36 6.72
CA TYR A 68 10.02 15.59 7.44
C TYR A 68 10.13 16.91 8.20
N ASP A 69 9.81 18.02 7.51
CA ASP A 69 9.77 19.33 8.15
C ASP A 69 8.45 19.49 8.92
N GLN A 70 8.52 19.90 10.19
CA GLN A 70 7.32 20.27 10.95
C GLN A 70 6.64 21.46 10.27
N GLN A 71 5.38 21.28 9.88
CA GLN A 71 4.64 22.27 9.11
C GLN A 71 3.95 23.31 9.98
N GLU A 72 3.73 23.01 11.27
CA GLU A 72 2.98 23.87 12.18
C GLU A 72 3.64 25.25 12.40
N ASP A 73 4.97 25.29 12.47
CA ASP A 73 5.73 26.54 12.67
C ASP A 73 5.72 27.49 11.47
N ARG A 74 5.14 27.07 10.33
CA ARG A 74 5.09 27.88 9.10
C ARG A 74 3.87 28.79 9.03
N PHE A 75 2.84 28.55 9.82
CA PHE A 75 1.59 29.30 9.77
C PHE A 75 1.64 30.47 10.74
N GLN A 76 1.39 31.69 10.25
CA GLN A 76 1.39 32.88 11.10
C GLN A 76 0.06 33.08 11.81
N ARG A 77 -1.02 32.51 11.24
CA ARG A 77 -2.40 32.68 11.72
C ARG A 77 -3.10 31.34 11.83
N GLU A 78 -3.96 31.23 12.84
CA GLU A 78 -4.66 29.99 13.14
C GLU A 78 -5.54 29.48 11.98
N HIS A 79 -6.25 30.37 11.27
CA HIS A 79 -7.10 29.95 10.16
C HIS A 79 -6.30 29.38 8.97
N GLU A 80 -5.05 29.80 8.78
CA GLU A 80 -4.18 29.24 7.72
C GLU A 80 -3.80 27.80 8.07
N ARG A 81 -3.48 27.55 9.34
CA ARG A 81 -3.22 26.21 9.88
C ARG A 81 -4.45 25.31 9.76
N LEU A 82 -5.62 25.78 10.19
CA LEU A 82 -6.88 25.03 10.10
C LEU A 82 -7.26 24.73 8.65
N SER A 83 -7.17 25.73 7.76
CA SER A 83 -7.46 25.54 6.33
C SER A 83 -6.50 24.54 5.70
N TYR A 84 -5.20 24.65 5.98
CA TYR A 84 -4.22 23.69 5.49
C TYR A 84 -4.52 22.28 5.99
N ARG A 85 -4.80 22.12 7.28
CA ARG A 85 -5.14 20.83 7.88
C ARG A 85 -6.39 20.25 7.23
N PHE A 86 -7.44 21.03 7.04
CA PHE A 86 -8.65 20.60 6.35
C PHE A 86 -8.34 20.11 4.93
N TYR A 87 -7.73 20.95 4.09
CA TYR A 87 -7.44 20.59 2.70
C TYR A 87 -6.43 19.47 2.55
N ASN A 88 -5.50 19.29 3.48
CA ASN A 88 -4.50 18.23 3.42
C ASN A 88 -5.02 16.93 4.04
N MET A 89 -5.44 16.96 5.31
CA MET A 89 -5.77 15.76 6.08
C MET A 89 -7.16 15.22 5.77
N GLU A 90 -8.18 16.06 5.68
CA GLU A 90 -9.55 15.57 5.39
C GLU A 90 -9.62 15.00 3.98
N THR A 91 -9.02 15.68 3.00
CA THR A 91 -8.99 15.16 1.63
C THR A 91 -8.23 13.85 1.52
N LYS A 92 -7.06 13.73 2.16
CA LYS A 92 -6.31 12.48 2.20
C LYS A 92 -7.09 11.37 2.88
N MET A 93 -7.77 11.67 4.00
CA MET A 93 -8.59 10.70 4.71
C MET A 93 -9.74 10.21 3.83
N ILE A 94 -10.51 11.12 3.24
CA ILE A 94 -11.65 10.79 2.38
C ILE A 94 -11.21 9.98 1.15
N TRP A 95 -10.12 10.37 0.47
CA TRP A 95 -9.57 9.56 -0.63
C TRP A 95 -9.11 8.19 -0.14
N LYS A 96 -8.46 8.12 1.03
CA LYS A 96 -7.95 6.87 1.58
C LYS A 96 -9.07 5.90 1.90
N VAL A 97 -10.13 6.34 2.59
CA VAL A 97 -11.28 5.48 2.95
C VAL A 97 -12.14 5.11 1.73
N PHE A 98 -12.12 5.94 0.69
CA PHE A 98 -12.81 5.67 -0.56
C PHE A 98 -12.07 4.64 -1.42
N ASP A 99 -10.75 4.76 -1.58
CA ASP A 99 -9.97 3.88 -2.45
C ASP A 99 -9.55 2.57 -1.74
N THR A 100 -8.91 2.68 -0.57
CA THR A 100 -8.30 1.55 0.17
C THR A 100 -8.43 1.79 1.68
N PRO A 101 -9.62 1.54 2.27
CA PRO A 101 -9.92 1.90 3.65
C PRO A 101 -9.03 1.17 4.67
N GLU A 102 -8.44 0.02 4.32
CA GLU A 102 -7.52 -0.71 5.20
C GLU A 102 -6.24 0.08 5.52
N LEU A 103 -5.87 1.04 4.65
CA LEU A 103 -4.62 1.80 4.77
C LEU A 103 -4.76 3.10 5.58
N VAL A 104 -5.86 3.29 6.31
CA VAL A 104 -6.06 4.47 7.19
C VAL A 104 -4.98 4.54 8.28
N GLY A 105 -4.61 3.40 8.88
CA GLY A 105 -3.55 3.35 9.90
C GLY A 105 -2.22 3.89 9.40
N MET A 106 -1.83 3.54 8.16
CA MET A 106 -0.63 4.07 7.49
C MET A 106 -0.73 5.58 7.26
N LEU A 107 -1.88 6.07 6.79
CA LEU A 107 -2.09 7.51 6.58
C LEU A 107 -1.92 8.30 7.89
N LEU A 108 -2.52 7.81 8.98
CA LEU A 108 -2.39 8.43 10.30
C LEU A 108 -0.93 8.44 10.76
N HIS A 109 -0.19 7.34 10.55
CA HIS A 109 1.22 7.25 10.91
C HIS A 109 2.10 8.21 10.11
N ASP A 110 1.98 8.20 8.78
CA ASP A 110 2.75 9.07 7.89
C ASP A 110 2.52 10.55 8.20
N ALA A 111 1.27 10.92 8.50
CA ALA A 111 0.93 12.29 8.84
C ALA A 111 1.38 12.67 10.27
N THR A 112 1.43 11.72 11.20
CA THR A 112 2.02 11.91 12.54
C THR A 112 3.54 12.12 12.45
N ILE A 113 4.24 11.37 11.59
CA ILE A 113 5.67 11.58 11.29
C ILE A 113 5.89 12.99 10.71
N GLN A 114 4.97 13.47 9.88
CA GLN A 114 4.98 14.84 9.32
C GLN A 114 4.61 15.93 10.34
N GLY A 115 4.31 15.56 11.59
CA GLY A 115 4.08 16.49 12.70
C GLY A 115 2.61 16.69 13.10
N ASN A 116 1.63 16.05 12.44
CA ASN A 116 0.21 16.19 12.80
C ASN A 116 -0.12 15.26 13.98
N ARG A 117 0.10 15.73 15.21
CA ARG A 117 -0.01 14.88 16.43
C ARG A 117 -1.44 14.67 16.94
N ASP A 118 -2.37 15.49 16.47
CA ASP A 118 -3.76 15.51 16.91
C ASP A 118 -4.70 14.65 16.06
N LEU A 119 -4.15 13.84 15.15
CA LEU A 119 -4.91 12.89 14.32
C LEU A 119 -5.50 11.71 15.10
N TYR A 120 -4.99 11.43 16.30
CA TYR A 120 -5.54 10.44 17.22
C TYR A 120 -6.52 11.06 18.23
N SER A 121 -7.01 12.28 17.98
CA SER A 121 -8.06 12.89 18.79
C SER A 121 -9.40 12.19 18.55
N LYS A 122 -10.30 12.28 19.54
CA LYS A 122 -11.67 11.76 19.43
C LYS A 122 -12.37 12.31 18.18
N ASP A 123 -12.32 13.63 17.98
CA ASP A 123 -13.03 14.29 16.88
C ASP A 123 -12.55 13.81 15.51
N PHE A 124 -11.24 13.61 15.33
CA PHE A 124 -10.69 13.14 14.05
C PHE A 124 -10.98 11.67 13.80
N LEU A 125 -10.97 10.82 14.84
CA LEU A 125 -11.33 9.41 14.71
C LEU A 125 -12.84 9.22 14.48
N ASP A 126 -13.69 10.04 15.12
CA ASP A 126 -15.13 10.10 14.85
C ASP A 126 -15.40 10.53 13.40
N ALA A 127 -14.65 11.53 12.89
CA ALA A 127 -14.72 11.94 11.49
C ALA A 127 -14.26 10.83 10.54
N ALA A 128 -13.15 10.14 10.83
CA ALA A 128 -12.66 9.02 10.03
C ALA A 128 -13.67 7.86 9.95
N LEU A 129 -14.33 7.53 11.07
CA LEU A 129 -15.43 6.56 11.10
C LEU A 129 -16.61 7.01 10.24
N HIS A 130 -17.01 8.28 10.35
CA HIS A 130 -18.08 8.85 9.55
C HIS A 130 -17.75 8.80 8.04
N TYR A 131 -16.55 9.23 7.64
CA TYR A 131 -16.12 9.18 6.25
C TYR A 131 -16.01 7.76 5.71
N THR A 132 -15.63 6.79 6.54
CA THR A 132 -15.56 5.37 6.11
C THR A 132 -16.96 4.82 5.82
N ARG A 133 -17.95 5.13 6.67
CA ARG A 133 -19.36 4.76 6.44
C ARG A 133 -19.93 5.42 5.19
N GLU A 134 -19.71 6.72 5.05
CA GLU A 134 -20.17 7.46 3.88
C GLU A 134 -19.46 7.00 2.60
N ALA A 135 -18.16 6.72 2.64
CA ALA A 135 -17.42 6.21 1.49
C ALA A 135 -17.92 4.82 1.04
N ARG A 136 -18.31 3.94 1.97
CA ARG A 136 -18.98 2.68 1.62
C ARG A 136 -20.33 2.92 0.95
N TYR A 137 -21.13 3.83 1.50
CA TYR A 137 -22.38 4.24 0.89
C TYR A 137 -22.17 4.77 -0.54
N TRP A 138 -21.21 5.68 -0.73
CA TRP A 138 -20.90 6.28 -2.03
C TRP A 138 -20.37 5.25 -3.04
N ARG A 139 -19.52 4.30 -2.61
CA ARG A 139 -19.06 3.19 -3.46
C ARG A 139 -20.23 2.32 -3.92
N CYS A 140 -21.15 1.98 -3.02
CA CYS A 140 -22.32 1.15 -3.31
C CYS A 140 -23.29 1.81 -4.30
N ILE A 141 -23.52 3.12 -4.18
CA ILE A 141 -24.37 3.86 -5.13
C ILE A 141 -23.66 4.22 -6.46
N GLY A 142 -22.39 3.81 -6.63
CA GLY A 142 -21.64 3.98 -7.87
C GLY A 142 -21.00 5.35 -8.09
N ILE A 143 -20.73 6.12 -7.04
CA ILE A 143 -19.84 7.29 -7.14
C ILE A 143 -18.42 6.76 -7.42
N THR A 144 -17.70 7.39 -8.35
CA THR A 144 -16.31 7.00 -8.70
C THR A 144 -15.26 7.96 -8.14
N LYS A 145 -15.64 9.22 -7.87
CA LYS A 145 -14.75 10.22 -7.27
C LYS A 145 -15.49 10.90 -6.12
N PRO A 146 -14.95 10.87 -4.90
CA PRO A 146 -15.65 11.44 -3.74
C PRO A 146 -15.72 12.96 -3.81
N PHE A 147 -14.76 13.62 -4.46
CA PHE A 147 -14.74 15.08 -4.65
C PHE A 147 -15.24 15.47 -6.05
N TYR A 148 -16.28 16.30 -6.10
CA TYR A 148 -16.68 16.99 -7.34
C TYR A 148 -15.76 18.19 -7.59
N ASP A 149 -15.54 18.99 -6.54
CA ASP A 149 -14.55 20.05 -6.48
C ASP A 149 -13.76 19.96 -5.15
N LYS A 150 -12.67 20.72 -5.02
CA LYS A 150 -11.84 20.77 -3.81
C LYS A 150 -12.61 21.15 -2.56
N ASN A 151 -13.72 21.87 -2.70
CA ASN A 151 -14.54 22.36 -1.59
C ASN A 151 -15.81 21.52 -1.36
N THR A 152 -16.17 20.65 -2.31
CA THR A 152 -17.49 20.00 -2.30
C THR A 152 -17.38 18.55 -2.76
N LEU A 153 -17.85 17.66 -1.89
CA LEU A 153 -17.97 16.24 -2.17
C LEU A 153 -19.11 15.99 -3.18
N ARG A 154 -18.93 14.99 -4.04
CA ARG A 154 -19.85 14.63 -5.12
C ARG A 154 -21.22 14.17 -4.61
N ALA A 155 -21.25 13.60 -3.41
CA ALA A 155 -22.49 13.20 -2.74
C ALA A 155 -23.38 14.42 -2.45
N HIS A 156 -22.82 15.59 -2.13
CA HIS A 156 -23.63 16.78 -1.83
C HIS A 156 -23.91 17.66 -3.07
N CYS A 157 -23.76 17.12 -4.28
CA CYS A 157 -24.10 17.84 -5.50
C CYS A 157 -25.54 17.49 -5.92
N TRP A 158 -26.47 18.39 -5.60
CA TRP A 158 -27.87 18.31 -6.02
C TRP A 158 -28.20 19.31 -7.13
N GLU A 159 -29.29 19.06 -7.84
CA GLU A 159 -29.80 19.96 -8.88
C GLU A 159 -30.74 21.01 -8.25
N ASP A 160 -30.48 22.30 -8.52
CA ASP A 160 -31.34 23.41 -8.05
C ASP A 160 -32.30 23.94 -9.13
N ASN A 161 -31.93 23.79 -10.41
CA ASN A 161 -32.73 24.28 -11.55
C ASN A 161 -33.37 23.15 -12.37
N GLY A 162 -33.55 21.99 -11.74
CA GLY A 162 -34.07 20.77 -12.36
C GLY A 162 -35.56 20.55 -12.15
N LEU A 163 -36.00 19.31 -12.37
CA LEU A 163 -37.38 18.86 -12.10
C LEU A 163 -37.75 19.00 -10.62
N GLN A 164 -36.78 18.81 -9.71
CA GLN A 164 -36.92 18.92 -8.27
C GLN A 164 -35.67 19.57 -7.69
N VAL A 165 -35.85 20.43 -6.68
CA VAL A 165 -34.75 21.09 -5.95
C VAL A 165 -34.27 20.16 -4.84
N GLY A 166 -32.95 20.00 -4.72
CA GLY A 166 -32.34 19.18 -3.66
C GLY A 166 -32.21 17.70 -4.00
N THR A 167 -32.58 17.30 -5.23
CA THR A 167 -32.38 15.93 -5.72
C THR A 167 -30.92 15.69 -6.10
N LEU A 168 -30.35 14.56 -5.65
CA LEU A 168 -28.98 14.18 -5.97
C LEU A 168 -28.79 14.10 -7.50
N VAL A 169 -27.73 14.70 -8.04
CA VAL A 169 -27.43 14.54 -9.47
C VAL A 169 -26.92 13.12 -9.71
N VAL A 170 -27.72 12.26 -10.35
CA VAL A 170 -27.39 10.84 -10.60
C VAL A 170 -26.86 10.65 -12.03
N SER A 171 -25.70 10.00 -12.17
CA SER A 171 -25.14 9.62 -13.48
C SER A 171 -25.70 8.28 -13.98
N GLN A 172 -25.49 7.91 -15.25
CA GLN A 172 -25.96 6.62 -15.77
C GLN A 172 -25.41 5.41 -14.99
N ALA A 173 -24.14 5.47 -14.58
CA ALA A 173 -23.54 4.38 -13.80
C ALA A 173 -24.22 4.25 -12.42
N MET A 174 -24.51 5.38 -11.77
CA MET A 174 -25.22 5.39 -10.48
C MET A 174 -26.67 4.91 -10.65
N ARG A 175 -27.36 5.29 -11.72
CA ARG A 175 -28.71 4.76 -12.03
C ARG A 175 -28.69 3.24 -12.16
N HIS A 176 -27.73 2.68 -12.90
CA HIS A 176 -27.63 1.23 -13.05
C HIS A 176 -27.26 0.52 -11.74
N ALA A 177 -26.45 1.16 -10.88
CA ALA A 177 -26.19 0.64 -9.53
C ALA A 177 -27.47 0.64 -8.66
N LEU A 178 -28.28 1.70 -8.72
CA LEU A 178 -29.59 1.75 -8.05
C LEU A 178 -30.55 0.69 -8.61
N MET A 179 -30.56 0.45 -9.91
CA MET A 179 -31.36 -0.61 -10.52
C MET A 179 -30.93 -2.00 -10.03
N ASP A 180 -29.63 -2.23 -9.85
CA ASP A 180 -29.12 -3.50 -9.28
C ASP A 180 -29.51 -3.66 -7.80
N LEU A 181 -29.51 -2.57 -7.03
CA LEU A 181 -29.99 -2.57 -5.64
C LEU A 181 -31.50 -2.84 -5.56
N GLU A 182 -32.31 -2.15 -6.37
CA GLU A 182 -33.75 -2.36 -6.43
C GLU A 182 -34.11 -3.77 -6.91
N ARG A 183 -33.32 -4.35 -7.83
CA ARG A 183 -33.49 -5.75 -8.24
C ARG A 183 -33.25 -6.69 -7.07
N ALA A 184 -32.17 -6.48 -6.31
CA ALA A 184 -31.87 -7.31 -5.14
C ALA A 184 -32.96 -7.20 -4.05
N VAL A 185 -33.50 -5.99 -3.82
CA VAL A 185 -34.64 -5.80 -2.90
C VAL A 185 -35.89 -6.51 -3.40
N ARG A 186 -36.29 -6.34 -4.68
CA ARG A 186 -37.47 -7.02 -5.24
C ARG A 186 -37.34 -8.53 -5.16
N ARG A 187 -36.16 -9.10 -5.45
CA ARG A 187 -35.88 -10.53 -5.25
C ARG A 187 -36.15 -10.96 -3.81
N LYS A 188 -35.66 -10.20 -2.84
CA LYS A 188 -35.91 -10.44 -1.41
C LYS A 188 -37.40 -10.39 -1.07
N GLU A 189 -38.11 -9.37 -1.55
CA GLU A 189 -39.55 -9.17 -1.30
C GLU A 189 -40.39 -10.30 -1.91
N LEU A 190 -39.93 -10.90 -3.02
CA LEU A 190 -40.53 -12.07 -3.64
C LEU A 190 -40.17 -13.40 -2.94
N GLY A 191 -39.31 -13.37 -1.92
CA GLY A 191 -38.85 -14.56 -1.20
C GLY A 191 -37.74 -15.35 -1.92
N LEU A 192 -37.13 -14.76 -2.96
CA LEU A 192 -35.97 -15.30 -3.64
C LEU A 192 -34.68 -14.87 -2.92
N GLU A 193 -33.59 -15.59 -3.15
CA GLU A 193 -32.28 -15.19 -2.64
C GLU A 193 -31.87 -13.82 -3.22
N PRO A 194 -31.55 -12.83 -2.37
CA PRO A 194 -31.20 -11.47 -2.79
C PRO A 194 -29.79 -11.41 -3.37
N ASN A 195 -29.66 -11.88 -4.61
CA ASN A 195 -28.41 -11.94 -5.34
C ASN A 195 -27.96 -10.54 -5.81
N TYR A 196 -27.32 -9.78 -4.94
CA TYR A 196 -26.69 -8.52 -5.30
C TYR A 196 -25.31 -8.77 -5.93
N LEU A 197 -25.18 -8.44 -7.23
CA LEU A 197 -23.97 -8.71 -8.01
C LEU A 197 -22.71 -8.12 -7.37
N TRP A 198 -22.80 -6.88 -6.89
CA TRP A 198 -21.65 -6.13 -6.39
C TRP A 198 -21.20 -6.54 -4.98
N ASP A 199 -21.97 -7.35 -4.25
CA ASP A 199 -21.49 -7.98 -3.01
C ASP A 199 -20.47 -9.09 -3.29
N ARG A 200 -20.41 -9.62 -4.53
CA ARG A 200 -19.36 -10.55 -4.98
C ARG A 200 -18.14 -9.84 -5.58
N TRP A 201 -18.15 -8.50 -5.61
CA TRP A 201 -17.04 -7.70 -6.08
C TRP A 201 -16.05 -7.43 -4.94
N GLY A 202 -14.77 -7.69 -5.19
CA GLY A 202 -13.66 -7.44 -4.30
C GLY A 202 -12.59 -6.54 -4.93
N PRO A 203 -11.46 -6.31 -4.25
CA PRO A 203 -10.40 -5.41 -4.71
C PRO A 203 -9.81 -5.76 -6.09
N ILE A 204 -9.79 -7.04 -6.46
CA ILE A 204 -9.22 -7.52 -7.74
C ILE A 204 -10.27 -7.74 -8.83
N GLY A 205 -11.56 -7.54 -8.52
CA GLY A 205 -12.68 -7.84 -9.40
C GLY A 205 -13.66 -8.83 -8.77
N PHE A 206 -14.31 -9.66 -9.57
CA PHE A 206 -15.21 -10.69 -9.05
C PHE A 206 -14.44 -11.84 -8.38
N ILE A 207 -14.88 -12.19 -7.17
CA ILE A 207 -14.21 -13.16 -6.29
C ILE A 207 -14.33 -14.59 -6.82
N ASP A 208 -15.44 -14.90 -7.50
CA ASP A 208 -15.71 -16.19 -8.13
C ASP A 208 -14.95 -16.39 -9.45
N GLY A 209 -14.11 -15.42 -9.86
CA GLY A 209 -13.37 -15.47 -11.13
C GLY A 209 -14.23 -15.19 -12.36
N ALA A 210 -15.47 -14.70 -12.18
CA ALA A 210 -16.33 -14.31 -13.28
C ALA A 210 -15.73 -13.15 -14.11
N ARG A 211 -16.21 -13.02 -15.34
CA ARG A 211 -15.83 -11.92 -16.23
C ARG A 211 -16.21 -10.59 -15.58
N ALA A 212 -15.35 -9.58 -15.75
CA ALA A 212 -15.65 -8.23 -15.30
C ALA A 212 -16.90 -7.69 -16.00
N ASP A 213 -17.87 -7.26 -15.19
CA ASP A 213 -19.03 -6.48 -15.60
C ASP A 213 -18.72 -5.00 -15.34
N TYR A 214 -19.22 -4.12 -16.22
CA TYR A 214 -18.88 -2.71 -16.20
C TYR A 214 -20.14 -1.85 -16.15
N LEU A 215 -20.12 -0.86 -15.26
CA LEU A 215 -21.11 0.22 -15.24
C LEU A 215 -20.59 1.45 -16.02
N PRO A 216 -21.45 2.16 -16.78
CA PRO A 216 -22.82 1.79 -17.13
C PRO A 216 -22.87 0.68 -18.19
N ARG A 217 -23.93 -0.12 -18.17
CA ARG A 217 -24.18 -1.20 -19.15
C ARG A 217 -24.79 -0.63 -20.43
N PHE A 218 -24.47 -1.22 -21.58
CA PHE A 218 -25.07 -0.85 -22.86
C PHE A 218 -26.37 -1.63 -23.08
N GLU A 219 -27.33 -1.05 -23.80
CA GLU A 219 -28.62 -1.69 -24.12
C GLU A 219 -28.48 -3.05 -24.82
N HIS A 220 -27.40 -3.25 -25.59
CA HIS A 220 -27.13 -4.51 -26.32
C HIS A 220 -26.64 -5.64 -25.41
N ASN A 221 -26.18 -5.31 -24.20
CA ASN A 221 -25.71 -6.27 -23.21
C ASN A 221 -26.20 -5.83 -21.82
N PRO A 222 -27.52 -5.89 -21.57
CA PRO A 222 -28.08 -5.55 -20.26
C PRO A 222 -27.76 -6.65 -19.26
N PHE A 223 -27.97 -6.37 -17.98
CA PHE A 223 -27.96 -7.42 -16.97
C PHE A 223 -29.19 -8.30 -17.15
N VAL A 224 -29.00 -9.62 -17.14
CA VAL A 224 -30.07 -10.61 -17.29
C VAL A 224 -30.23 -11.36 -15.97
N ASP A 225 -31.39 -11.22 -15.34
CA ASP A 225 -31.76 -12.00 -14.16
C ASP A 225 -32.46 -13.30 -14.61
N PRO A 226 -31.92 -14.49 -14.27
CA PRO A 226 -32.56 -15.77 -14.63
C PRO A 226 -33.96 -15.96 -14.04
N ASP A 227 -34.29 -15.27 -12.94
CA ASP A 227 -35.61 -15.34 -12.30
C ASP A 227 -36.61 -14.32 -12.90
N GLY A 228 -36.18 -13.53 -13.89
CA GLY A 228 -37.05 -12.60 -14.61
C GLY A 228 -37.44 -11.33 -13.85
N VAL A 229 -36.72 -10.99 -12.76
CA VAL A 229 -36.96 -9.75 -12.02
C VAL A 229 -36.47 -8.54 -12.82
N ASP A 230 -37.42 -7.80 -13.37
CA ASP A 230 -37.14 -6.61 -14.18
C ASP A 230 -37.20 -5.32 -13.34
N VAL A 231 -36.31 -4.40 -13.67
CA VAL A 231 -36.16 -3.08 -13.04
C VAL A 231 -35.74 -2.08 -14.10
N THR A 232 -36.42 -0.94 -14.13
CA THR A 232 -36.21 0.15 -15.07
C THR A 232 -35.77 1.43 -14.37
N GLU A 233 -35.36 2.44 -15.13
CA GLU A 233 -35.04 3.76 -14.57
C GLU A 233 -36.24 4.41 -13.86
N LEU A 234 -37.47 4.16 -14.34
CA LEU A 234 -38.69 4.69 -13.75
C LEU A 234 -38.96 4.11 -12.35
N ASP A 235 -38.52 2.87 -12.10
CA ASP A 235 -38.67 2.22 -10.80
C ASP A 235 -37.76 2.84 -9.73
N VAL A 236 -36.58 3.34 -10.13
CA VAL A 236 -35.60 3.92 -9.21
C VAL A 236 -35.70 5.45 -9.10
N LEU A 237 -36.41 6.10 -10.03
CA LEU A 237 -36.64 7.55 -10.05
C LEU A 237 -37.18 8.13 -8.73
N PRO A 238 -38.07 7.44 -7.96
CA PRO A 238 -38.56 7.96 -6.69
C PRO A 238 -37.50 8.01 -5.58
N PHE A 239 -36.43 7.20 -5.67
CA PHE A 239 -35.37 7.11 -4.66
C PHE A 239 -34.24 8.08 -5.00
N ASN A 240 -34.49 9.37 -4.79
CA ASN A 240 -33.66 10.43 -5.34
C ASN A 240 -32.99 11.34 -4.30
N THR A 241 -33.34 11.17 -3.02
CA THR A 241 -32.60 11.73 -1.87
C THR A 241 -31.74 10.68 -1.18
N HIS A 242 -30.74 11.12 -0.41
CA HIS A 242 -29.86 10.21 0.32
C HIS A 242 -30.62 9.37 1.35
N GLU A 243 -31.55 9.99 2.06
CA GLU A 243 -32.34 9.37 3.12
C GLU A 243 -33.23 8.25 2.54
N GLN A 244 -33.94 8.51 1.44
CA GLN A 244 -34.77 7.50 0.77
C GLN A 244 -33.96 6.31 0.28
N ILE A 245 -32.79 6.56 -0.32
CA ILE A 245 -31.88 5.50 -0.79
C ILE A 245 -31.36 4.69 0.39
N LYS A 246 -30.95 5.34 1.49
CA LYS A 246 -30.47 4.65 2.69
C LYS A 246 -31.57 3.83 3.36
N GLU A 247 -32.79 4.36 3.48
CA GLU A 247 -33.93 3.64 4.06
C GLU A 247 -34.33 2.41 3.24
N ARG A 248 -34.33 2.51 1.91
CA ARG A 248 -34.72 1.40 1.02
C ARG A 248 -33.63 0.32 0.90
N TYR A 249 -32.36 0.71 0.87
CA TYR A 249 -31.25 -0.19 0.49
C TYR A 249 -30.22 -0.43 1.61
N SER A 250 -30.53 -0.04 2.86
CA SER A 250 -29.62 -0.12 4.02
C SER A 250 -28.94 -1.48 4.15
N GLU A 251 -29.67 -2.58 4.02
CA GLU A 251 -29.14 -3.94 4.17
C GLU A 251 -28.01 -4.28 3.17
N PHE A 252 -28.06 -3.72 1.95
CA PHE A 252 -27.03 -3.92 0.94
C PHE A 252 -25.86 -2.93 1.10
N ILE A 253 -26.18 -1.71 1.53
CA ILE A 253 -25.22 -0.63 1.73
C ILE A 253 -24.36 -0.87 2.98
N GLU A 254 -25.02 -1.04 4.12
CA GLU A 254 -24.41 -1.12 5.44
C GLU A 254 -23.72 -2.47 5.62
N PRO A 255 -22.43 -2.47 5.96
CA PRO A 255 -21.71 -3.70 6.22
C PRO A 255 -22.07 -4.26 7.60
N ASP A 256 -22.18 -5.58 7.72
CA ASP A 256 -22.39 -6.24 9.00
C ASP A 256 -21.08 -6.29 9.80
N THR A 257 -21.00 -5.51 10.87
CA THR A 257 -19.84 -5.43 11.76
C THR A 257 -19.86 -6.46 12.88
N THR A 258 -20.99 -7.16 13.10
CA THR A 258 -21.16 -8.06 14.24
C THR A 258 -20.14 -9.20 14.29
N PRO A 259 -19.69 -9.82 13.17
CA PRO A 259 -18.72 -10.92 13.23
C PRO A 259 -17.32 -10.46 13.64
N PHE A 260 -17.04 -9.15 13.55
CA PHE A 260 -15.73 -8.57 13.80
C PHE A 260 -15.68 -7.73 15.08
N ALA A 261 -16.75 -7.73 15.88
CA ALA A 261 -16.77 -7.06 17.17
C ALA A 261 -15.68 -7.63 18.09
N ASP A 262 -14.87 -6.77 18.68
CA ASP A 262 -13.75 -7.10 19.60
C ASP A 262 -12.64 -8.00 19.02
N VAL A 263 -12.68 -8.31 17.72
CA VAL A 263 -11.70 -9.21 17.07
C VAL A 263 -10.29 -8.63 17.08
N PHE A 264 -10.13 -7.32 16.87
CA PHE A 264 -8.79 -6.72 16.79
C PHE A 264 -8.09 -6.59 18.15
N LEU A 265 -8.86 -6.69 19.24
CA LEU A 265 -8.39 -6.60 20.61
C LEU A 265 -8.25 -7.97 21.29
N SER A 266 -8.78 -9.03 20.68
CA SER A 266 -8.47 -10.40 21.09
C SER A 266 -6.96 -10.69 20.97
N PRO A 267 -6.40 -11.64 21.72
CA PRO A 267 -5.02 -12.08 21.51
C PRO A 267 -4.83 -12.66 20.10
N GLY A 268 -3.81 -12.18 19.38
CA GLY A 268 -3.40 -12.77 18.10
C GLY A 268 -1.88 -12.76 17.94
N HIS A 269 -1.34 -13.77 17.28
CA HIS A 269 0.11 -14.05 17.25
C HIS A 269 0.66 -14.27 15.84
N GLY A 270 -0.07 -13.85 14.81
CA GLY A 270 0.32 -14.10 13.43
C GLY A 270 0.11 -15.56 13.06
N SER A 271 1.00 -16.08 12.22
CA SER A 271 1.03 -17.51 11.91
C SER A 271 1.76 -18.34 12.97
N LEU A 272 2.03 -17.81 14.18
CA LEU A 272 2.72 -18.52 15.27
C LEU A 272 1.74 -19.38 16.07
N THR A 273 1.22 -20.43 15.43
CA THR A 273 0.17 -21.29 16.01
C THR A 273 0.70 -22.63 16.50
N THR A 274 1.97 -22.94 16.25
CA THR A 274 2.56 -24.26 16.53
C THR A 274 3.64 -24.20 17.61
N LEU A 275 3.93 -25.34 18.25
CA LEU A 275 5.01 -25.43 19.25
C LEU A 275 6.39 -25.15 18.65
N ALA A 276 6.60 -25.44 17.37
CA ALA A 276 7.84 -25.16 16.64
C ALA A 276 8.10 -23.67 16.41
N ASP A 277 7.08 -22.84 16.60
CA ASP A 277 7.16 -21.39 16.48
C ASP A 277 7.56 -20.72 17.80
N ILE A 278 7.48 -21.43 18.93
CA ILE A 278 7.87 -20.92 20.24
C ILE A 278 9.41 -20.91 20.35
N PRO A 279 10.03 -19.73 20.60
CA PRO A 279 11.48 -19.60 20.56
C PRO A 279 12.20 -20.33 21.72
N ASN A 280 11.57 -20.41 22.90
CA ASN A 280 12.14 -21.09 24.05
C ASN A 280 11.69 -22.56 24.11
N LYS A 281 12.60 -23.48 23.73
CA LYS A 281 12.34 -24.93 23.71
C LYS A 281 11.99 -25.49 25.09
N GLU A 282 12.51 -24.92 26.16
CA GLU A 282 12.24 -25.40 27.52
C GLU A 282 10.80 -25.07 27.94
N VAL A 283 10.25 -23.94 27.47
CA VAL A 283 8.83 -23.58 27.69
C VAL A 283 7.91 -24.48 26.87
N ALA A 284 8.25 -24.77 25.61
CA ALA A 284 7.51 -25.72 24.80
C ALA A 284 7.54 -27.14 25.41
N GLY A 285 8.69 -27.56 25.94
CA GLY A 285 8.84 -28.82 26.70
C GLY A 285 7.95 -28.86 27.94
N LEU A 286 7.97 -27.82 28.77
CA LEU A 286 7.12 -27.70 29.95
C LEU A 286 5.63 -27.80 29.61
N TYR A 287 5.18 -27.13 28.54
CA TYR A 287 3.80 -27.24 28.06
C TYR A 287 3.42 -28.69 27.72
N THR A 288 4.27 -29.39 26.97
CA THR A 288 4.02 -30.79 26.61
C THR A 288 3.98 -31.71 27.83
N GLU A 289 4.90 -31.53 28.79
CA GLU A 289 4.95 -32.33 30.01
C GLU A 289 3.69 -32.14 30.88
N LEU A 290 3.24 -30.90 31.06
CA LEU A 290 2.06 -30.59 31.88
C LEU A 290 0.77 -31.08 31.23
N LYS A 291 0.62 -30.95 29.90
CA LYS A 291 -0.55 -31.48 29.18
C LYS A 291 -0.57 -33.02 29.17
N MET A 292 0.59 -33.67 29.03
CA MET A 292 0.70 -35.12 29.14
C MET A 292 0.33 -35.63 30.54
N LYS A 293 0.78 -34.95 31.61
CA LYS A 293 0.39 -35.26 32.99
C LYS A 293 -1.12 -35.14 33.21
N ALA A 294 -1.77 -34.17 32.56
CA ALA A 294 -3.22 -34.01 32.56
C ALA A 294 -3.97 -35.02 31.66
N GLY A 295 -3.28 -35.98 31.04
CA GLY A 295 -3.88 -36.99 30.18
C GLY A 295 -4.31 -36.47 28.80
N THR A 296 -3.91 -35.26 28.41
CA THR A 296 -4.20 -34.69 27.10
C THR A 296 -3.03 -34.98 26.14
N PRO A 297 -3.22 -35.82 25.11
CA PRO A 297 -2.15 -36.14 24.17
C PRO A 297 -1.81 -34.90 23.33
N VAL A 298 -0.55 -34.45 23.40
CA VAL A 298 -0.03 -33.39 22.54
C VAL A 298 0.76 -34.06 21.41
N ALA A 299 0.21 -34.04 20.18
CA ALA A 299 0.94 -34.52 19.01
C ALA A 299 2.13 -33.60 18.69
N HIS A 300 3.24 -34.17 18.19
CA HIS A 300 4.47 -33.41 17.93
C HIS A 300 4.30 -32.34 16.83
N ASP A 301 4.97 -31.20 17.05
CA ASP A 301 5.27 -30.04 16.18
C ASP A 301 4.15 -29.34 15.38
N ALA A 302 3.01 -29.96 15.10
CA ALA A 302 1.97 -29.44 14.20
C ALA A 302 0.59 -29.21 14.85
N VAL A 303 0.47 -29.29 16.18
CA VAL A 303 -0.79 -29.01 16.87
C VAL A 303 -1.06 -27.51 16.86
N GLU A 304 -2.25 -27.13 16.42
CA GLU A 304 -2.75 -25.75 16.51
C GLU A 304 -3.09 -25.43 17.97
N LEU A 305 -2.35 -24.47 18.52
CA LEU A 305 -2.47 -24.04 19.92
C LEU A 305 -3.52 -22.94 20.05
N THR A 306 -4.20 -22.87 21.20
CA THR A 306 -5.13 -21.78 21.46
C THR A 306 -4.36 -20.46 21.61
N PRO A 307 -4.91 -19.30 21.18
CA PRO A 307 -4.24 -18.01 21.33
C PRO A 307 -3.88 -17.69 22.78
N ALA A 308 -4.71 -18.11 23.75
CA ALA A 308 -4.43 -17.93 25.17
C ALA A 308 -3.19 -18.72 25.62
N ASP A 309 -3.06 -19.98 25.19
CA ASP A 309 -1.88 -20.81 25.50
C ASP A 309 -0.62 -20.23 24.87
N VAL A 310 -0.71 -19.81 23.59
CA VAL A 310 0.39 -19.15 22.87
C VAL A 310 0.83 -17.89 23.61
N ARG A 311 -0.13 -17.05 24.04
CA ARG A 311 0.16 -15.85 24.85
C ARG A 311 0.93 -16.23 26.12
N ALA A 312 0.43 -17.19 26.89
CA ALA A 312 1.09 -17.63 28.13
C ALA A 312 2.52 -18.14 27.88
N MET A 313 2.73 -18.94 26.84
CA MET A 313 4.08 -19.39 26.47
C MET A 313 5.01 -18.22 26.08
N PHE A 314 4.50 -17.18 25.42
CA PHE A 314 5.28 -15.99 25.13
C PHE A 314 5.69 -15.22 26.39
N TYR A 315 4.83 -15.12 27.40
CA TYR A 315 5.23 -14.58 28.71
C TYR A 315 6.36 -15.42 29.32
N LEU A 316 6.17 -16.73 29.47
CA LEU A 316 7.19 -17.61 30.07
C LEU A 316 8.52 -17.58 29.29
N SER A 317 8.47 -17.38 27.97
CA SER A 317 9.67 -17.29 27.11
C SER A 317 10.37 -15.94 27.20
N ALA A 318 9.63 -14.87 27.44
CA ALA A 318 10.12 -13.49 27.39
C ALA A 318 10.95 -13.09 28.63
N ASP A 319 10.60 -13.57 29.83
CA ASP A 319 11.32 -13.24 31.07
C ASP A 319 11.41 -14.47 32.00
N PRO A 320 12.63 -14.84 32.48
CA PRO A 320 12.82 -15.92 33.45
C PRO A 320 11.99 -15.78 34.73
N ARG A 321 11.65 -14.55 35.15
CA ARG A 321 10.82 -14.32 36.35
C ARG A 321 9.44 -14.95 36.23
N TRP A 322 8.82 -14.88 35.06
CA TRP A 322 7.50 -15.49 34.83
C TRP A 322 7.60 -17.00 34.68
N ARG A 323 8.70 -17.48 34.10
CA ARG A 323 8.97 -18.91 34.04
C ARG A 323 9.07 -19.56 35.41
N ALA A 324 9.73 -18.91 36.36
CA ALA A 324 9.81 -19.41 37.74
C ALA A 324 8.42 -19.60 38.39
N LEU A 325 7.40 -18.86 37.96
CA LEU A 325 6.01 -19.04 38.45
C LEU A 325 5.38 -20.36 37.95
N ALA A 326 5.91 -20.95 36.89
CA ALA A 326 5.41 -22.16 36.27
C ALA A 326 6.15 -23.44 36.72
N GLU A 327 7.34 -23.33 37.31
CA GLU A 327 8.22 -24.47 37.64
C GLU A 327 7.64 -25.39 38.73
N ASP A 328 6.86 -24.84 39.66
CA ASP A 328 6.24 -25.60 40.78
C ASP A 328 4.80 -26.05 40.49
N LYS A 329 4.28 -25.83 39.28
CA LYS A 329 2.88 -26.13 38.93
C LYS A 329 2.71 -27.55 38.41
N THR A 330 1.54 -28.12 38.70
CA THR A 330 1.23 -29.52 38.37
C THR A 330 0.37 -29.67 37.12
N SER A 331 -0.31 -28.60 36.70
CA SER A 331 -1.12 -28.53 35.48
C SER A 331 -0.88 -27.23 34.71
N TRP A 332 -1.20 -27.22 33.41
CA TRP A 332 -1.11 -26.01 32.60
C TRP A 332 -2.13 -24.94 33.02
N GLU A 333 -3.30 -25.36 33.51
CA GLU A 333 -4.33 -24.47 34.03
C GLU A 333 -3.81 -23.66 35.23
N GLU A 334 -3.07 -24.30 36.14
CA GLU A 334 -2.43 -23.60 37.27
C GLU A 334 -1.36 -22.59 36.82
N VAL A 335 -0.71 -22.84 35.68
CA VAL A 335 0.26 -21.90 35.08
C VAL A 335 -0.46 -20.70 34.50
N THR A 336 -1.55 -20.92 33.74
CA THR A 336 -2.35 -19.82 33.20
C THR A 336 -3.00 -18.99 34.30
N ASP A 337 -3.49 -19.62 35.37
CA ASP A 337 -4.07 -18.93 36.53
C ASP A 337 -3.03 -18.08 37.26
N ALA A 338 -1.79 -18.58 37.38
CA ALA A 338 -0.70 -17.81 37.99
C ALA A 338 -0.27 -16.61 37.13
N LEU A 339 -0.38 -16.71 35.80
CA LEU A 339 -0.07 -15.62 34.86
C LEU A 339 -1.22 -14.62 34.68
N HIS A 340 -2.47 -15.02 34.96
CA HIS A 340 -3.66 -14.22 34.72
C HIS A 340 -3.59 -12.79 35.30
N PRO A 341 -3.11 -12.55 36.55
CA PRO A 341 -2.99 -11.19 37.08
C PRO A 341 -2.06 -10.30 36.25
N VAL A 342 -0.98 -10.86 35.71
CA VAL A 342 -0.01 -10.14 34.87
C VAL A 342 -0.60 -9.90 33.47
N GLN A 343 -1.24 -10.92 32.90
CA GLN A 343 -1.87 -10.84 31.58
C GLN A 343 -2.98 -9.79 31.56
N ALA A 344 -3.83 -9.76 32.59
CA ALA A 344 -4.92 -8.79 32.70
C ALA A 344 -4.44 -7.32 32.70
N GLU A 345 -3.23 -7.05 33.19
CA GLU A 345 -2.65 -5.70 33.19
C GLU A 345 -1.97 -5.34 31.85
N LEU A 346 -1.33 -6.33 31.20
CA LEU A 346 -0.39 -6.08 30.11
C LEU A 346 -0.94 -6.41 28.71
N ASP A 347 -1.88 -7.35 28.58
CA ASP A 347 -2.33 -7.86 27.28
C ASP A 347 -2.99 -6.78 26.42
N GLU A 348 -3.84 -5.92 26.99
CA GLU A 348 -4.47 -4.83 26.24
C GLU A 348 -3.44 -3.88 25.62
N LYS A 349 -2.34 -3.59 26.33
CA LYS A 349 -1.23 -2.77 25.80
C LYS A 349 -0.49 -3.49 24.69
N ILE A 350 -0.25 -4.79 24.84
CA ILE A 350 0.46 -5.58 23.83
C ILE A 350 -0.38 -5.67 22.56
N ASP A 351 -1.68 -5.94 22.67
CA ASP A 351 -2.57 -6.05 21.53
C ASP A 351 -2.82 -4.71 20.85
N ALA A 352 -2.96 -3.62 21.62
CA ALA A 352 -2.96 -2.27 21.06
C ALA A 352 -1.66 -1.96 20.31
N ALA A 353 -0.50 -2.24 20.89
CA ALA A 353 0.79 -2.02 20.22
C ALA A 353 0.91 -2.84 18.94
N ARG A 354 0.47 -4.10 18.96
CA ARG A 354 0.47 -4.99 17.81
C ARG A 354 -0.48 -4.51 16.71
N LEU A 355 -1.70 -4.11 17.06
CA LEU A 355 -2.67 -3.50 16.15
C LEU A 355 -2.08 -2.27 15.45
N LEU A 356 -1.49 -1.36 16.23
CA LEU A 356 -0.87 -0.16 15.68
C LEU A 356 0.30 -0.49 14.76
N GLN A 357 1.20 -1.38 15.16
CA GLN A 357 2.41 -1.66 14.39
C GLN A 357 2.12 -2.48 13.13
N ASN A 358 1.15 -3.38 13.17
CA ASN A 358 0.76 -4.14 11.99
C ASN A 358 0.02 -3.29 10.95
N THR A 359 -0.63 -2.20 11.35
CA THR A 359 -1.47 -1.40 10.46
C THR A 359 -0.85 -0.10 9.95
N ARG A 360 0.38 0.24 10.37
CA ARG A 360 1.01 1.54 10.08
C ARG A 360 2.15 1.54 9.07
N HIS A 361 2.73 0.38 8.76
CA HIS A 361 4.02 0.33 8.05
C HIS A 361 3.95 -0.03 6.57
N SER A 362 3.14 -1.02 6.20
CA SER A 362 3.11 -1.51 4.81
C SER A 362 1.75 -2.14 4.48
N PRO A 363 1.28 -2.03 3.21
CA PRO A 363 0.01 -2.62 2.80
C PRO A 363 -0.03 -4.14 2.98
N GLU A 364 1.07 -4.83 2.74
CA GLU A 364 1.14 -6.29 2.86
C GLU A 364 1.02 -6.73 4.33
N ARG A 365 1.63 -5.96 5.25
CA ARG A 365 1.51 -6.23 6.70
C ARG A 365 0.10 -5.94 7.22
N VAL A 366 -0.53 -4.87 6.71
CA VAL A 366 -1.95 -4.57 7.02
C VAL A 366 -2.82 -5.74 6.58
N ARG A 367 -2.72 -6.17 5.32
CA ARG A 367 -3.56 -7.26 4.77
C ARG A 367 -3.36 -8.56 5.51
N ALA A 368 -2.11 -8.96 5.76
CA ALA A 368 -1.80 -10.16 6.54
C ALA A 368 -2.38 -10.09 7.98
N PHE A 369 -2.41 -8.91 8.58
CA PHE A 369 -3.02 -8.72 9.90
C PHE A 369 -4.55 -8.83 9.87
N PHE A 370 -5.20 -8.29 8.84
CA PHE A 370 -6.64 -8.47 8.64
C PHE A 370 -6.99 -9.94 8.33
N GLU A 371 -6.18 -10.62 7.51
CA GLU A 371 -6.34 -12.06 7.23
C GLU A 371 -6.25 -12.90 8.50
N GLU A 372 -5.22 -12.66 9.31
CA GLU A 372 -5.04 -13.32 10.60
C GLU A 372 -6.21 -13.05 11.56
N LYS A 373 -6.60 -11.78 11.72
CA LYS A 373 -7.61 -11.39 12.70
C LYS A 373 -9.00 -11.81 12.31
N CYS A 374 -9.36 -11.62 11.05
CA CYS A 374 -10.71 -11.86 10.55
C CYS A 374 -10.88 -13.27 9.96
N GLY A 375 -9.83 -14.09 9.92
CA GLY A 375 -9.86 -15.42 9.32
C GLY A 375 -10.06 -15.39 7.80
N PHE A 376 -9.65 -14.31 7.13
CA PHE A 376 -9.73 -14.26 5.67
C PHE A 376 -8.68 -15.19 5.06
N HIS A 377 -9.09 -15.99 4.07
CA HIS A 377 -8.16 -16.84 3.34
C HIS A 377 -7.16 -16.01 2.50
N ASP A 378 -7.67 -14.98 1.83
CA ASP A 378 -6.90 -13.98 1.09
C ASP A 378 -7.71 -12.68 1.11
N PHE A 379 -7.08 -11.58 1.52
CA PHE A 379 -7.69 -10.26 1.55
C PHE A 379 -8.23 -9.85 0.17
N MET A 380 -7.52 -10.21 -0.91
CA MET A 380 -7.90 -9.86 -2.29
C MET A 380 -9.17 -10.57 -2.77
N TYR A 381 -9.44 -11.77 -2.24
CA TYR A 381 -10.63 -12.55 -2.53
C TYR A 381 -11.76 -12.32 -1.50
N THR A 382 -11.58 -11.37 -0.58
CA THR A 382 -12.62 -11.02 0.39
C THR A 382 -13.52 -9.93 -0.20
N PRO A 383 -14.86 -10.02 -0.05
CA PRO A 383 -15.81 -8.99 -0.49
C PRO A 383 -15.51 -7.60 0.04
N ASP A 384 -15.75 -6.58 -0.78
CA ASP A 384 -15.50 -5.18 -0.41
C ASP A 384 -16.34 -4.75 0.82
N LYS A 385 -17.57 -5.27 0.95
CA LYS A 385 -18.48 -5.05 2.07
C LYS A 385 -17.91 -5.64 3.36
N THR A 386 -17.39 -6.85 3.32
CA THR A 386 -16.75 -7.54 4.46
C THR A 386 -15.45 -6.85 4.87
N ILE A 387 -14.61 -6.44 3.90
CA ILE A 387 -13.41 -5.63 4.19
C ILE A 387 -13.79 -4.34 4.89
N THR A 388 -14.82 -3.65 4.41
CA THR A 388 -15.29 -2.40 5.02
C THR A 388 -15.80 -2.63 6.44
N ALA A 389 -16.52 -3.72 6.70
CA ALA A 389 -16.97 -4.10 8.05
C ALA A 389 -15.78 -4.22 9.02
N ALA A 390 -14.77 -4.98 8.61
CA ALA A 390 -13.56 -5.19 9.40
C ALA A 390 -12.82 -3.86 9.66
N VAL A 391 -12.73 -2.97 8.65
CA VAL A 391 -12.09 -1.66 8.84
C VAL A 391 -12.87 -0.77 9.81
N LEU A 392 -14.20 -0.80 9.78
CA LEU A 392 -15.02 -0.05 10.74
C LEU A 392 -14.80 -0.55 12.18
N CYS A 393 -14.70 -1.87 12.39
CA CYS A 393 -14.35 -2.44 13.68
C CYS A 393 -12.94 -2.04 14.11
N TYR A 394 -11.95 -2.13 13.21
CA TYR A 394 -10.59 -1.66 13.47
C TYR A 394 -10.54 -0.19 13.92
N LEU A 395 -11.27 0.70 13.23
CA LEU A 395 -11.31 2.12 13.59
C LEU A 395 -12.06 2.36 14.91
N THR A 396 -13.08 1.55 15.20
CA THR A 396 -13.80 1.59 16.47
C THR A 396 -12.89 1.17 17.63
N ASP A 397 -12.13 0.10 17.47
CA ASP A 397 -11.15 -0.38 18.46
C ASP A 397 -9.99 0.62 18.63
N LEU A 398 -9.49 1.20 17.53
CA LEU A 398 -8.48 2.26 17.59
C LEU A 398 -8.98 3.48 18.37
N ARG A 399 -10.22 3.90 18.12
CA ARG A 399 -10.87 4.97 18.86
C ARG A 399 -11.04 4.61 20.33
N ARG A 400 -11.50 3.39 20.64
CA ARG A 400 -11.63 2.88 22.00
C ARG A 400 -10.31 2.99 22.75
N ILE A 401 -9.23 2.45 22.17
CA ILE A 401 -7.87 2.55 22.71
C ILE A 401 -7.49 4.02 22.96
N CYS A 402 -7.66 4.90 21.97
CA CYS A 402 -7.20 6.29 22.08
C CYS A 402 -8.01 7.15 23.03
N VAL A 403 -9.29 6.84 23.26
CA VAL A 403 -10.23 7.69 24.03
C VAL A 403 -10.47 7.15 25.44
N GLU A 404 -10.60 5.84 25.60
CA GLU A 404 -10.99 5.22 26.88
C GLU A 404 -9.78 4.88 27.75
N THR A 405 -8.64 4.56 27.15
CA THR A 405 -7.41 4.29 27.91
C THR A 405 -6.59 5.56 28.11
N THR A 406 -5.94 5.68 29.27
CA THR A 406 -5.11 6.86 29.59
C THR A 406 -3.79 6.90 28.81
N TRP A 407 -3.32 5.76 28.29
CA TRP A 407 -2.03 5.60 27.61
C TRP A 407 -2.17 5.43 26.09
N GLY A 408 -3.34 5.10 25.57
CA GLY A 408 -3.54 4.70 24.17
C GLY A 408 -3.23 5.80 23.16
N ALA A 409 -3.66 7.03 23.42
CA ALA A 409 -3.35 8.17 22.55
C ALA A 409 -1.85 8.48 22.50
N ASP A 410 -1.15 8.38 23.63
CA ASP A 410 0.30 8.62 23.69
C ASP A 410 1.06 7.49 23.01
N LEU A 411 0.67 6.23 23.24
CA LEU A 411 1.23 5.08 22.53
C LEU A 411 1.02 5.21 21.02
N ALA A 412 -0.14 5.70 20.60
CA ALA A 412 -0.45 5.93 19.20
C ALA A 412 0.44 7.01 18.57
N ARG A 413 0.87 8.02 19.32
CA ARG A 413 1.78 9.09 18.84
C ARG A 413 3.25 8.68 18.85
N CYS A 414 3.64 7.67 19.62
CA CYS A 414 5.03 7.19 19.65
C CYS A 414 5.49 6.73 18.26
N LEU A 415 6.67 7.19 17.84
CA LEU A 415 7.27 6.84 16.55
C LEU A 415 8.50 5.94 16.73
N THR A 416 9.07 5.90 17.93
CA THR A 416 10.29 5.15 18.23
C THR A 416 10.06 4.04 19.26
N ASP A 417 10.94 3.03 19.26
CA ASP A 417 10.93 1.96 20.26
C ASP A 417 11.08 2.49 21.69
N VAL A 418 11.90 3.53 21.88
CA VAL A 418 12.20 4.11 23.20
C VAL A 418 10.97 4.79 23.78
N GLU A 419 10.26 5.60 22.99
CA GLU A 419 9.01 6.24 23.42
C GLU A 419 7.94 5.18 23.73
N ARG A 420 7.81 4.15 22.88
CA ARG A 420 6.88 3.04 23.12
C ARG A 420 7.19 2.29 24.40
N LEU A 421 8.46 1.98 24.65
CA LEU A 421 8.91 1.34 25.89
C LEU A 421 8.53 2.17 27.13
N GLN A 422 8.68 3.49 27.06
CA GLN A 422 8.32 4.40 28.15
C GLN A 422 6.81 4.40 28.43
N VAL A 423 5.96 4.39 27.39
CA VAL A 423 4.50 4.44 27.54
C VAL A 423 3.91 3.07 27.91
N MET A 424 4.35 2.00 27.26
CA MET A 424 3.83 0.65 27.50
C MET A 424 4.29 0.09 28.86
N GLY A 425 5.52 0.45 29.26
CA GLY A 425 6.24 -0.21 30.33
C GLY A 425 7.10 -1.37 29.82
N ARG A 426 8.16 -1.68 30.57
CA ARG A 426 9.17 -2.67 30.19
C ARG A 426 8.58 -4.05 29.93
N ASP A 427 7.75 -4.53 30.84
CA ASP A 427 7.27 -5.91 30.82
C ASP A 427 6.38 -6.19 29.60
N ALA A 428 5.40 -5.33 29.31
CA ALA A 428 4.59 -5.44 28.09
C ALA A 428 5.43 -5.31 26.81
N PHE A 429 6.39 -4.38 26.77
CA PHE A 429 7.22 -4.16 25.60
C PHE A 429 8.12 -5.37 25.28
N VAL A 430 8.69 -6.03 26.30
CA VAL A 430 9.53 -7.22 26.11
C VAL A 430 8.73 -8.36 25.51
N VAL A 431 7.52 -8.63 26.02
CA VAL A 431 6.64 -9.70 25.48
C VAL A 431 6.21 -9.37 24.04
N TYR A 432 5.76 -8.13 23.80
CA TYR A 432 5.41 -7.65 22.46
C TYR A 432 6.56 -7.87 21.46
N ARG A 433 7.78 -7.44 21.83
CA ARG A 433 8.96 -7.57 20.97
C ARG A 433 9.34 -9.03 20.77
N HIS A 434 9.20 -9.88 21.78
CA HIS A 434 9.48 -11.30 21.67
C HIS A 434 8.56 -12.01 20.67
N ILE A 435 7.27 -11.63 20.63
CA ILE A 435 6.32 -12.11 19.63
C ILE A 435 6.72 -11.65 18.23
N GLU A 436 6.99 -10.35 18.04
CA GLU A 436 7.41 -9.82 16.73
C GLU A 436 8.72 -10.45 16.24
N ASP A 437 9.69 -10.65 17.12
CA ASP A 437 10.95 -11.32 16.78
C ASP A 437 10.75 -12.78 16.38
N ALA A 438 9.81 -13.50 17.02
CA ALA A 438 9.43 -14.85 16.62
C ALA A 438 8.75 -14.90 15.24
N ILE A 439 7.87 -13.94 14.92
CA ILE A 439 7.28 -13.79 13.57
C ILE A 439 8.38 -13.57 12.53
N LEU A 440 9.32 -12.68 12.82
CA LEU A 440 10.45 -12.40 11.93
C LEU A 440 11.35 -13.63 11.78
N ASP A 441 11.56 -14.39 12.86
CA ASP A 441 12.38 -15.60 12.81
C ASP A 441 11.74 -16.69 11.95
N LYS A 442 10.43 -16.93 12.10
CA LYS A 442 9.68 -17.83 11.21
C LYS A 442 9.81 -17.42 9.75
N LYS A 443 9.67 -16.12 9.46
CA LYS A 443 9.88 -15.59 8.10
C LYS A 443 11.31 -15.81 7.61
N ARG A 444 12.32 -15.58 8.46
CA ARG A 444 13.74 -15.83 8.11
C ARG A 444 14.00 -17.31 7.83
N ARG A 445 13.44 -18.23 8.62
CA ARG A 445 13.52 -19.67 8.38
C ARG A 445 12.87 -20.07 7.05
N LEU A 446 11.70 -19.52 6.73
CA LEU A 446 11.05 -19.73 5.43
C LEU A 446 11.89 -19.17 4.27
N TRP A 447 12.49 -17.99 4.44
CA TRP A 447 13.43 -17.46 3.43
C TRP A 447 14.66 -18.35 3.28
N ALA A 448 15.20 -18.88 4.38
CA ALA A 448 16.35 -19.77 4.34
C ALA A 448 16.04 -21.09 3.59
N SER A 449 14.86 -21.70 3.81
CA SER A 449 14.46 -22.90 3.08
C SER A 449 14.24 -22.63 1.58
N ARG A 450 13.73 -21.44 1.22
CA ARG A 450 13.66 -20.97 -0.17
C ARG A 450 15.03 -20.86 -0.81
N PHE A 451 15.98 -20.22 -0.12
CA PHE A 451 17.36 -20.09 -0.63
C PHE A 451 18.10 -21.43 -0.70
N ALA A 452 17.75 -22.40 0.15
CA ALA A 452 18.31 -23.74 0.13
C ALA A 452 17.72 -24.64 -0.98
N GLY A 453 16.68 -24.19 -1.70
CA GLY A 453 15.98 -24.98 -2.72
C GLY A 453 15.06 -26.07 -2.15
N GLU A 454 14.98 -26.19 -0.82
CA GLU A 454 14.16 -27.18 -0.12
C GLU A 454 12.65 -26.92 -0.28
N ALA A 455 12.27 -25.69 -0.61
CA ALA A 455 10.87 -25.29 -0.81
C ALA A 455 10.27 -25.76 -2.16
N HIS A 456 11.05 -26.36 -3.06
CA HIS A 456 10.66 -26.73 -4.44
C HIS A 456 10.04 -25.57 -5.28
N GLU A 457 10.10 -24.33 -4.78
CA GLU A 457 9.61 -23.12 -5.44
C GLU A 457 10.44 -22.74 -6.67
N GLU A 458 11.70 -23.19 -6.78
CA GLU A 458 12.53 -23.00 -7.98
C GLU A 458 11.90 -23.62 -9.22
N SER A 459 11.23 -24.77 -9.12
CA SER A 459 10.53 -25.37 -10.27
C SER A 459 9.35 -24.49 -10.74
N THR A 460 8.68 -23.83 -9.80
CA THR A 460 7.55 -22.92 -10.06
C THR A 460 8.02 -21.56 -10.57
N LEU A 461 9.14 -21.04 -10.04
CA LEU A 461 9.78 -19.81 -10.48
C LEU A 461 10.43 -20.00 -11.85
N ASP A 462 11.10 -21.12 -12.11
CA ASP A 462 11.62 -21.47 -13.44
C ASP A 462 10.48 -21.72 -14.42
N TYR A 463 9.37 -22.34 -14.02
CA TYR A 463 8.18 -22.45 -14.86
C TYR A 463 7.55 -21.08 -15.17
N LEU A 464 7.46 -20.18 -14.18
CA LEU A 464 6.97 -18.81 -14.38
C LEU A 464 7.95 -17.98 -15.22
N LEU A 465 9.26 -18.10 -14.99
CA LEU A 465 10.31 -17.41 -15.72
C LEU A 465 10.50 -17.97 -17.14
N GLU A 466 10.29 -19.27 -17.37
CA GLU A 466 10.18 -19.86 -18.70
C GLU A 466 8.92 -19.34 -19.40
N ASN A 467 7.79 -19.21 -18.70
CA ASN A 467 6.57 -18.64 -19.28
C ASN A 467 6.67 -17.12 -19.54
N PHE A 468 7.43 -16.37 -18.73
CA PHE A 468 7.76 -14.97 -18.99
C PHE A 468 8.90 -14.80 -20.02
N GLY A 469 9.78 -15.80 -20.11
CA GLY A 469 10.92 -15.90 -21.04
C GLY A 469 10.51 -16.36 -22.44
N ARG A 470 9.38 -17.08 -22.55
CA ARG A 470 8.56 -17.22 -23.76
C ARG A 470 7.89 -15.88 -24.07
N ARG A 471 8.71 -14.86 -24.35
CA ARG A 471 8.28 -13.83 -25.29
C ARG A 471 7.84 -14.58 -26.53
N THR A 472 6.58 -14.43 -26.93
CA THR A 472 6.16 -14.76 -28.28
C THR A 472 7.21 -14.19 -29.22
N GLU A 473 7.99 -15.06 -29.87
CA GLU A 473 8.91 -14.63 -30.91
C GLU A 473 8.09 -13.76 -31.85
N ARG A 474 8.47 -12.48 -31.98
CA ARG A 474 7.85 -11.63 -32.99
C ARG A 474 8.02 -12.37 -34.31
N PRO A 475 6.93 -12.81 -34.98
CA PRO A 475 7.08 -13.44 -36.29
C PRO A 475 7.70 -12.38 -37.20
N ARG A 476 8.96 -12.62 -37.59
CA ARG A 476 9.79 -11.65 -38.32
C ARG A 476 9.39 -11.50 -39.79
N ASN A 477 8.35 -12.22 -40.22
CA ASN A 477 7.80 -12.21 -41.57
C ASN A 477 6.27 -12.06 -41.52
N VAL A 478 5.77 -10.83 -41.33
CA VAL A 478 4.42 -10.46 -41.79
C VAL A 478 4.59 -9.27 -42.72
N GLY A 479 4.94 -9.59 -43.96
CA GLY A 479 4.97 -8.63 -45.06
C GLY A 479 3.56 -8.42 -45.61
N THR A 480 3.18 -7.15 -45.74
CA THR A 480 2.55 -6.54 -46.94
C THR A 480 1.31 -7.18 -47.61
N SER A 481 0.61 -8.14 -47.03
CA SER A 481 -0.73 -8.51 -47.50
C SER A 481 -1.72 -8.48 -46.34
N GLY A 482 -2.74 -7.63 -46.47
CA GLY A 482 -3.86 -7.57 -45.55
C GLY A 482 -4.53 -8.94 -45.44
N VAL A 483 -4.54 -9.47 -44.22
CA VAL A 483 -5.43 -10.55 -43.81
C VAL A 483 -6.20 -10.00 -42.64
N GLU A 484 -7.51 -10.08 -42.76
CA GLU A 484 -8.50 -9.56 -41.83
C GLU A 484 -8.24 -10.09 -40.43
N PHE A 485 -8.27 -9.18 -39.46
CA PHE A 485 -8.01 -9.46 -38.06
C PHE A 485 -9.26 -10.11 -37.48
N ASP A 486 -9.24 -11.43 -37.33
CA ASP A 486 -10.34 -12.18 -36.73
C ASP A 486 -10.43 -11.88 -35.22
N ARG A 487 -11.55 -11.29 -34.80
CA ARG A 487 -11.72 -10.65 -33.49
C ARG A 487 -12.16 -11.61 -32.38
N GLU A 488 -12.31 -12.90 -32.67
CA GLU A 488 -13.02 -13.83 -31.79
C GLU A 488 -12.14 -14.80 -30.97
N GLN A 489 -10.81 -14.85 -31.16
CA GLN A 489 -9.99 -15.89 -30.49
C GLN A 489 -8.92 -15.43 -29.47
N GLU A 490 -8.66 -14.14 -29.25
CA GLU A 490 -7.64 -13.74 -28.24
C GLU A 490 -8.06 -12.56 -27.34
N PRO A 491 -8.13 -12.73 -26.00
CA PRO A 491 -8.48 -11.67 -25.08
C PRO A 491 -7.25 -10.79 -24.77
N ILE A 492 -7.04 -9.76 -25.57
CA ILE A 492 -6.02 -8.74 -25.30
C ILE A 492 -6.55 -7.81 -24.20
N GLY A 493 -6.04 -7.96 -22.97
CA GLY A 493 -6.37 -7.09 -21.84
C GLY A 493 -6.13 -5.60 -22.12
N ARG A 494 -6.95 -4.71 -21.54
CA ARG A 494 -6.90 -3.24 -21.73
C ARG A 494 -5.54 -2.59 -21.48
N GLN A 495 -4.65 -3.21 -20.70
CA GLN A 495 -3.28 -2.72 -20.55
C GLN A 495 -2.44 -2.92 -21.82
N VAL A 496 -2.68 -3.98 -22.58
CA VAL A 496 -2.02 -4.24 -23.86
C VAL A 496 -2.65 -3.37 -24.95
N GLN A 497 -3.97 -3.18 -24.97
CA GLN A 497 -4.61 -2.23 -25.89
C GLN A 497 -4.17 -0.78 -25.65
N ARG A 498 -4.01 -0.33 -24.40
CA ARG A 498 -3.44 1.00 -24.09
C ARG A 498 -1.96 1.07 -24.47
N ARG A 499 -1.16 0.04 -24.20
CA ARG A 499 0.25 0.01 -24.63
C ARG A 499 0.39 -0.03 -26.16
N VAL A 500 -0.50 -0.71 -26.89
CA VAL A 500 -0.52 -0.75 -28.35
C VAL A 500 -0.99 0.59 -28.93
N LEU A 501 -2.03 1.22 -28.36
CA LEU A 501 -2.48 2.56 -28.76
C LEU A 501 -1.46 3.65 -28.41
N ASP A 502 -0.77 3.55 -27.28
CA ASP A 502 0.27 4.47 -26.86
C ASP A 502 1.57 4.24 -27.64
N ALA A 503 1.88 2.98 -27.99
CA ALA A 503 2.97 2.64 -28.91
C ALA A 503 2.67 3.09 -30.34
N ASP A 504 1.44 2.96 -30.83
CA ASP A 504 1.02 3.47 -32.14
C ASP A 504 0.97 5.00 -32.17
N LYS A 505 0.56 5.65 -31.09
CA LYS A 505 0.69 7.11 -30.95
C LYS A 505 2.14 7.53 -30.91
N ALA A 506 3.00 6.83 -30.18
CA ALA A 506 4.43 7.11 -30.10
C ALA A 506 5.14 6.86 -31.43
N ASN A 507 4.77 5.79 -32.16
CA ASN A 507 5.30 5.45 -33.47
C ASN A 507 4.80 6.41 -34.55
N LYS A 508 3.51 6.79 -34.56
CA LYS A 508 2.99 7.85 -35.44
C LYS A 508 3.61 9.22 -35.13
N LEU A 509 3.84 9.55 -33.86
CA LEU A 509 4.58 10.76 -33.47
C LEU A 509 6.05 10.70 -33.86
N ALA A 510 6.69 9.52 -33.79
CA ALA A 510 8.07 9.32 -34.21
C ALA A 510 8.22 9.36 -35.74
N GLU A 511 7.28 8.79 -36.49
CA GLU A 511 7.19 8.90 -37.95
C GLU A 511 6.89 10.33 -38.38
N MET A 512 5.96 11.03 -37.72
CA MET A 512 5.71 12.46 -37.96
C MET A 512 6.95 13.32 -37.63
N ARG A 513 7.72 12.98 -36.59
CA ARG A 513 8.99 13.65 -36.26
C ARG A 513 10.11 13.33 -37.25
N ARG A 514 10.10 12.14 -37.88
CA ARG A 514 11.03 11.76 -38.95
C ARG A 514 10.64 12.40 -40.29
N SER A 515 9.34 12.52 -40.59
CA SER A 515 8.84 13.03 -41.88
C SER A 515 8.76 14.55 -41.95
N ARG A 516 8.57 15.28 -40.83
CA ARG A 516 8.48 16.75 -40.82
C ARG A 516 9.74 17.50 -40.36
N GLY A 517 10.83 16.80 -40.01
CA GLY A 517 12.00 17.44 -39.43
C GLY A 517 11.70 18.04 -38.03
N LYS A 518 12.76 18.29 -37.25
CA LYS A 518 12.67 18.71 -35.84
C LYS A 518 11.77 19.94 -35.66
N MET A 519 10.60 19.77 -35.03
CA MET A 519 9.83 20.89 -34.47
C MET A 519 10.61 21.47 -33.29
N TRP A 520 11.27 22.59 -33.55
CA TRP A 520 11.94 23.42 -32.57
C TRP A 520 10.90 24.03 -31.62
N SER A 521 10.91 23.63 -30.34
CA SER A 521 10.18 24.39 -29.31
C SER A 521 11.11 25.47 -28.76
N LYS A 522 10.66 26.73 -28.73
CA LYS A 522 11.39 27.91 -28.21
C LYS A 522 11.60 27.93 -26.67
N LYS A 523 11.60 26.77 -26.01
CA LYS A 523 11.89 26.69 -24.56
C LYS A 523 13.31 26.17 -24.40
N THR A 524 14.23 27.08 -24.10
CA THR A 524 15.61 26.80 -23.70
C THR A 524 15.62 25.84 -22.53
N SER A 525 15.98 24.57 -22.77
CA SER A 525 16.21 23.63 -21.69
C SER A 525 17.49 24.03 -20.95
N VAL A 526 17.59 23.67 -19.68
CA VAL A 526 18.79 23.90 -18.86
C VAL A 526 20.03 23.25 -19.51
N PHE A 527 19.83 22.19 -20.30
CA PHE A 527 20.89 21.54 -21.08
C PHE A 527 21.31 22.35 -22.31
N ASP A 528 20.40 23.07 -22.97
CA ASP A 528 20.73 23.98 -24.07
C ASP A 528 21.50 25.20 -23.56
N ALA A 529 21.12 25.75 -22.40
CA ALA A 529 21.86 26.84 -21.77
C ALA A 529 23.29 26.41 -21.34
N LEU A 530 23.45 25.16 -20.90
CA LEU A 530 24.77 24.59 -20.57
C LEU A 530 25.60 24.31 -21.82
N HIS A 531 24.96 23.91 -22.92
CA HIS A 531 25.61 23.69 -24.21
C HIS A 531 26.02 25.00 -24.88
N GLU A 532 25.19 26.05 -24.81
CA GLU A 532 25.54 27.41 -25.25
C GLU A 532 26.68 28.01 -24.42
N LYS A 533 26.68 27.81 -23.09
CA LYS A 533 27.80 28.25 -22.24
C LYS A 533 29.11 27.51 -22.58
N GLN A 534 29.02 26.25 -22.97
CA GLN A 534 30.18 25.49 -23.43
C GLN A 534 30.67 25.97 -24.81
N LEU A 535 29.77 26.32 -25.73
CA LEU A 535 30.11 26.84 -27.06
C LEU A 535 30.63 28.28 -27.02
N GLN A 536 30.11 29.14 -26.14
CA GLN A 536 30.64 30.49 -25.90
C GLN A 536 32.09 30.46 -25.39
N ASN A 537 32.46 29.47 -24.58
CA ASN A 537 33.84 29.30 -24.13
C ASN A 537 34.80 28.85 -25.25
N PHE A 538 34.28 28.28 -26.35
CA PHE A 538 35.09 27.95 -27.53
C PHE A 538 35.28 29.16 -28.47
N SER A 539 34.35 30.11 -28.51
CA SER A 539 34.44 31.29 -29.40
C SER A 539 35.26 32.46 -28.83
N TYR A 540 35.57 32.46 -27.52
CA TYR A 540 36.50 33.42 -26.92
C TYR A 540 37.98 33.01 -27.01
N GLY A 541 38.29 31.87 -27.65
CA GLY A 541 39.65 31.35 -27.85
C GLY A 541 40.21 31.50 -29.26
N VAL A 542 39.54 32.25 -30.15
CA VAL A 542 40.06 32.53 -31.51
C VAL A 542 40.01 34.04 -31.78
N ARG A 543 41.04 34.74 -31.29
CA ARG A 543 41.77 35.78 -32.02
C ARG A 543 43.17 35.93 -31.42
#